data_AF-A0A3S5ADA0-F1
#
_entry.id   AF-A0A3S5ADA0-F1
#
_cell.length_a   1.000
_cell.length_b   1.000
_cell.length_c   1.000
_cell.angle_alpha   90.00
_cell.angle_beta   90.00
_cell.angle_gamma   90.00
#
_symmetry.space_group_name_H-M   'P 1'
#
loop_
_entity.id
_entity.type
_entity.pdbx_description
1 polymer ?
#
loop_
_entity_poly.entity_id
_entity_poly.type
_entity_poly.pdbx_seq_one_letter_code
_entity_poly.pdbx_strand_id
1 'polypeptide(L)'
;MIATQNLFSRDPIIEFRGAYMMLDEYTEHYDFRRHYNPFALFYKKGDKLAICVDAKNFGNEARFIRRSCEPNCEVSIFPCIARNTSC
;
A
#
# COMPACT_ATOMS: atom_id res chain seq x y z
N MET A 1 5.87 7.99 -9.73
CA MET A 1 6.36 6.71 -10.28
C MET A 1 5.89 6.59 -11.72
N ILE A 2 6.74 6.08 -12.61
CA ILE A 2 6.44 5.91 -14.05
C ILE A 2 6.98 4.54 -14.47
N ALA A 3 6.29 3.85 -15.38
CA ALA A 3 6.75 2.58 -15.91
C ALA A 3 7.95 2.77 -16.86
N THR A 4 8.96 1.91 -16.75
CA THR A 4 10.14 1.91 -17.62
C THR A 4 10.04 0.90 -18.76
N GLN A 5 9.01 0.06 -18.75
CA GLN A 5 8.73 -0.97 -19.74
C GLN A 5 7.22 -1.17 -19.91
N ASN A 6 6.82 -1.89 -20.96
CA ASN A 6 5.43 -2.31 -21.15
C ASN A 6 5.04 -3.34 -20.07
N LEU A 7 3.84 -3.17 -19.51
CA LEU A 7 3.28 -4.06 -18.49
C LEU A 7 2.03 -4.74 -19.06
N PHE A 8 1.84 -6.01 -18.75
CA PHE A 8 0.61 -6.73 -19.09
C PHE A 8 -0.42 -6.62 -17.96
N SER A 9 -1.68 -6.93 -18.30
CA SER A 9 -2.75 -6.95 -17.31
C SER A 9 -2.44 -7.99 -16.22
N ARG A 10 -2.57 -7.57 -14.96
CA ARG A 10 -2.30 -8.36 -13.74
C ARG A 10 -0.84 -8.65 -13.42
N ASP A 11 0.11 -8.03 -14.12
CA ASP A 11 1.51 -8.13 -13.71
C ASP A 11 1.74 -7.46 -12.35
N PRO A 12 2.47 -8.11 -11.41
CA PRO A 12 2.91 -7.45 -10.20
C PRO A 12 3.90 -6.33 -10.54
N ILE A 13 3.62 -5.10 -10.10
CA ILE A 13 4.43 -3.92 -10.43
C ILE A 13 5.49 -3.69 -9.35
N ILE A 14 5.07 -3.49 -8.10
CA ILE A 14 5.95 -3.21 -6.97
C ILE A 14 5.21 -3.51 -5.66
N GLU A 15 5.97 -3.94 -4.65
CA GLU A 15 5.49 -4.04 -3.27
C GLU A 15 5.46 -2.65 -2.60
N PHE A 16 4.40 -2.34 -1.86
CA PHE A 16 4.36 -1.13 -1.04
C PHE A 16 4.95 -1.42 0.35
N ARG A 17 6.21 -1.00 0.57
CA ARG A 17 6.95 -1.28 1.82
C ARG A 17 6.80 -0.16 2.84
N GLY A 18 6.78 -0.51 4.13
CA GLY A 18 6.73 0.41 5.25
C GLY A 18 6.40 -0.30 6.57
N ALA A 19 6.13 0.48 7.62
CA ALA A 19 5.67 -0.05 8.90
C ALA A 19 4.19 -0.47 8.79
N TYR A 20 3.90 -1.73 9.09
CA TYR A 20 2.55 -2.28 9.10
C TYR A 20 1.90 -2.04 10.45
N MET A 21 0.67 -1.55 10.43
CA MET A 21 -0.13 -1.36 11.63
C MET A 21 -1.62 -1.50 11.35
N MET A 22 -2.39 -1.71 12.41
CA MET A 22 -3.84 -1.70 12.33
C MET A 22 -4.35 -0.29 12.04
N LEU A 23 -5.44 -0.15 11.28
CA LEU A 23 -6.00 1.19 11.03
C LEU A 23 -6.42 1.85 12.35
N ASP A 24 -7.00 1.10 13.28
CA ASP A 24 -7.43 1.62 14.59
C ASP A 24 -6.24 2.19 15.37
N GLU A 25 -5.13 1.45 15.46
CA GLU A 25 -3.87 1.91 16.07
C GLU A 25 -3.35 3.19 15.40
N TYR A 26 -3.43 3.29 14.07
CA TYR A 26 -3.02 4.51 13.36
C TYR A 26 -3.90 5.70 13.75
N THR A 27 -5.20 5.48 13.94
CA THR A 27 -6.15 6.55 14.27
C THR A 27 -5.99 7.12 15.67
N GLU A 28 -5.38 6.37 16.59
CA GLU A 28 -5.06 6.87 17.94
C GLU A 28 -3.98 7.96 17.89
N HIS A 29 -3.06 7.86 16.94
CA HIS A 29 -1.93 8.78 16.79
C HIS A 29 -2.17 9.88 15.75
N TYR A 30 -3.00 9.61 14.73
CA TYR A 30 -3.19 10.52 13.59
C TYR A 30 -4.65 10.58 13.16
N ASP A 31 -5.16 11.79 12.91
CA ASP A 31 -6.48 11.96 12.28
C ASP A 31 -6.39 11.69 10.77
N PHE A 32 -6.57 10.42 10.39
CA PHE A 32 -6.42 9.98 9.01
C PHE A 32 -7.50 10.50 8.06
N ARG A 33 -8.64 10.96 8.59
CA ARG A 33 -9.80 11.39 7.79
C ARG A 33 -9.75 12.87 7.45
N ARG A 34 -9.19 13.70 8.33
CA ARG A 34 -9.18 15.16 8.14
C ARG A 34 -7.98 15.69 7.37
N HIS A 35 -6.88 14.94 7.36
CA HIS A 35 -5.64 15.40 6.74
C HIS A 35 -5.16 14.45 5.67
N TYR A 36 -4.49 15.00 4.66
CA TYR A 36 -3.71 14.20 3.73
C TYR A 36 -2.53 13.59 4.47
N ASN A 37 -2.41 12.26 4.44
CA ASN A 37 -1.34 11.51 5.08
C ASN A 37 -0.31 11.09 4.02
N PRO A 38 0.80 11.85 3.85
CA PRO A 38 1.81 11.53 2.85
C PRO A 38 2.47 10.19 3.20
N PHE A 39 2.75 9.39 2.16
CA PHE A 39 3.42 8.10 2.26
C PHE A 39 2.67 7.03 3.09
N ALA A 40 1.42 7.27 3.47
CA ALA A 40 0.58 6.28 4.12
C ALA A 40 -0.38 5.63 3.13
N LEU A 41 -0.38 4.29 3.10
CA LEU A 41 -1.35 3.49 2.36
C LEU A 41 -2.37 2.90 3.33
N PHE A 42 -3.65 3.20 3.11
CA PHE A 42 -4.75 2.60 3.85
C PHE A 42 -5.43 1.55 2.98
N TYR A 43 -5.61 0.35 3.51
CA TYR A 43 -6.24 -0.76 2.81
C TYR A 43 -7.36 -1.37 3.65
N LYS A 44 -8.54 -1.49 3.06
CA LYS A 44 -9.71 -2.16 3.64
C LYS A 44 -10.42 -2.95 2.54
N LYS A 45 -10.64 -4.25 2.76
CA LYS A 45 -11.35 -5.12 1.80
C LYS A 45 -12.66 -5.64 2.39
N GLY A 46 -13.77 -4.97 2.06
CA GLY A 46 -15.09 -5.29 2.62
C GLY A 46 -15.13 -5.07 4.14
N ASP A 47 -15.78 -5.98 4.86
CA ASP A 47 -15.85 -5.96 6.34
C ASP A 47 -14.61 -6.55 7.03
N LYS A 48 -13.57 -6.85 6.26
CA LYS A 48 -12.32 -7.40 6.80
C LYS A 48 -11.46 -6.31 7.45
N LEU A 49 -10.44 -6.79 8.15
CA LEU A 49 -9.35 -6.03 8.76
C LEU A 49 -8.92 -4.83 7.90
N ALA A 50 -8.96 -3.64 8.49
CA ALA A 50 -8.42 -2.44 7.90
C ALA A 50 -6.99 -2.24 8.41
N ILE A 51 -6.06 -2.12 7.47
CA ILE A 51 -4.63 -1.98 7.77
C ILE A 51 -4.10 -0.66 7.20
N CYS A 52 -3.02 -0.19 7.79
CA CYS A 52 -2.22 0.92 7.29
C CYS A 52 -0.78 0.47 7.10
N VAL A 53 -0.15 0.95 6.03
CA VAL A 53 1.29 0.88 5.83
C VAL A 53 1.85 2.30 5.82
N ASP A 54 2.59 2.68 6.87
CA ASP A 54 3.29 3.96 6.93
C ASP A 54 4.69 3.82 6.32
N ALA A 55 4.88 4.40 5.13
CA ALA A 55 6.13 4.37 4.39
C ALA A 55 7.01 5.61 4.60
N LYS A 56 6.75 6.43 5.64
CA LYS A 56 7.67 7.52 6.03
C LYS A 56 9.04 6.97 6.41
N ASN A 57 9.05 5.88 7.17
CA ASN A 57 10.23 5.15 7.58
C ASN A 57 10.26 3.79 6.89
N PHE A 58 11.44 3.35 6.43
CA PHE A 58 11.63 2.06 5.76
C PHE A 58 10.80 1.84 4.48
N GLY A 59 10.26 2.92 3.90
CA GLY A 59 9.52 2.90 2.65
C GLY A 59 10.42 2.75 1.43
N ASN A 60 9.84 2.22 0.34
CA ASN A 60 10.49 2.16 -0.98
C ASN A 60 9.85 3.17 -1.95
N GLU A 61 10.20 3.10 -3.24
CA GLU A 61 9.71 4.02 -4.27
C GLU A 61 8.19 3.98 -4.47
N ALA A 62 7.51 2.91 -4.03
CA ALA A 62 6.06 2.81 -4.05
C ALA A 62 5.36 3.94 -3.27
N ARG A 63 6.02 4.54 -2.28
CA ARG A 63 5.49 5.68 -1.51
C ARG A 63 5.17 6.91 -2.38
N PHE A 64 5.75 7.01 -3.59
CA PHE A 64 5.51 8.10 -4.53
C PHE A 64 4.36 7.84 -5.52
N ILE A 65 3.65 6.72 -5.40
CA ILE A 65 2.40 6.48 -6.14
C ILE A 65 1.33 7.48 -5.67
N ARG A 66 0.56 8.02 -6.62
CA ARG A 66 -0.51 8.98 -6.36
C ARG A 66 -1.87 8.31 -6.52
N ARG A 67 -2.88 8.83 -5.81
CA ARG A 67 -4.27 8.41 -5.97
C ARG A 67 -4.86 9.02 -7.25
N SER A 68 -5.71 8.26 -7.92
CA SER A 68 -6.48 8.68 -9.11
C SER A 68 -7.91 8.15 -8.98
N CYS A 69 -8.89 8.91 -9.48
CA CYS A 69 -10.27 8.43 -9.64
C CYS A 69 -10.40 7.46 -10.82
N GLU A 70 -9.46 7.51 -11.75
CA GLU A 70 -9.31 6.58 -12.88
C GLU A 70 -7.93 5.91 -12.76
N PRO A 71 -7.76 4.95 -11.84
CA PRO A 71 -6.48 4.30 -11.62
C PRO A 71 -6.19 3.28 -12.73
N ASN A 72 -4.90 3.10 -13.05
CA ASN A 72 -4.42 2.07 -13.97
C ASN A 72 -3.82 0.85 -13.25
N CYS A 73 -3.81 0.85 -11.92
CA CYS A 73 -3.35 -0.25 -11.09
C CYS A 73 -4.16 -0.30 -9.79
N GLU A 74 -4.13 -1.46 -9.11
CA GLU A 74 -4.79 -1.67 -7.83
C GLU A 74 -3.84 -2.25 -6.80
N VAL A 75 -4.16 -2.04 -5.52
CA VAL A 75 -3.47 -2.70 -4.41
C VAL A 75 -4.15 -4.04 -4.15
N SER A 76 -3.35 -5.10 -4.13
CA SER A 76 -3.80 -6.44 -3.74
C SER A 76 -2.89 -7.01 -2.67
N ILE A 77 -3.50 -7.66 -1.67
CA ILE A 77 -2.74 -8.44 -0.68
C ILE A 77 -2.38 -9.77 -1.33
N PHE A 78 -1.08 -9.99 -1.52
CA PHE A 78 -0.57 -11.30 -1.87
C PHE A 78 -0.32 -12.07 -0.57
N PRO A 79 -1.12 -13.11 -0.26
CA PRO A 79 -0.77 -13.99 0.84
C PRO A 79 0.58 -14.62 0.48
N CYS A 80 1.58 -14.38 1.32
CA CYS A 80 2.80 -15.18 1.36
C CYS A 80 2.42 -16.61 1.78
N ILE A 81 1.84 -17.38 0.86
CA ILE A 81 1.81 -18.83 0.97
C ILE A 81 3.27 -19.21 0.85
N ALA A 82 3.86 -19.66 1.96
CA ALA A 82 5.24 -20.10 2.07
C ALA A 82 5.59 -21.09 0.93
N ARG A 83 6.01 -20.54 -0.21
CA ARG A 83 6.96 -21.14 -1.11
C ARG A 83 8.26 -20.44 -0.78
N ASN A 84 9.29 -21.22 -0.47
CA ASN A 84 10.65 -20.82 -0.10
C ASN A 84 11.28 -19.78 -1.06
N THR A 85 10.78 -18.56 -1.07
CA THR A 85 11.36 -17.41 -1.75
C THR A 85 11.15 -16.24 -0.81
N SER A 86 12.26 -15.79 -0.24
CA SER A 86 12.38 -14.62 0.64
C SER A 86 11.56 -13.43 0.16
N CYS A 87 10.67 -12.93 1.03
CA CYS A 87 10.07 -11.60 0.93
C CYS A 87 11.15 -10.51 0.99
#